data_AF-A0A1F7BVH9-F1
#
_entry.id   AF-A0A1F7BVH9-F1
#
_cell.length_a   1.000
_cell.length_b   1.000
_cell.length_c   1.000
_cell.angle_alpha   90.00
_cell.angle_beta   90.00
_cell.angle_gamma   90.00
#
_symmetry.space_group_name_H-M   'P 1'
#
loop_
_entity.id
_entity.type
_entity.pdbx_description
1 polymer ?
#
loop_
_entity_poly.entity_id
_entity_poly.type
_entity_poly.pdbx_seq_one_letter_code
_entity_poly.pdbx_strand_id
1 'polypeptide(L)' 'MNDGALGKGVLRDYWSVTTKSDNTTNAWNVNLSNGNTNNNGKTSANNVRCVRPEMDTYPALPGIVV' A
#
# COMPACT_ATOMS: atom_id res chain seq x y z
N MET A 1 5.92 -14.32 25.90
CA MET A 1 5.55 -14.29 24.47
C MET A 1 6.84 -14.09 23.72
N ASN A 2 7.34 -15.13 23.06
CA ASN A 2 8.53 -15.02 22.22
C ASN A 2 8.04 -14.62 20.84
N ASP A 3 8.00 -13.32 20.59
CA ASP A 3 7.85 -12.78 19.25
C ASP A 3 9.14 -13.08 18.49
N GLY A 4 9.15 -14.28 17.89
CA GLY A 4 10.13 -14.76 16.94
C GLY A 4 10.11 -13.95 15.65
N ALA A 5 10.32 -12.64 15.75
CA ALA A 5 10.75 -11.78 14.66
C ALA A 5 12.19 -12.19 14.29
N LEU A 6 12.31 -13.38 13.70
CA LEU A 6 13.48 -13.79 12.96
C LEU A 6 13.72 -12.70 11.92
N GLY A 7 14.91 -12.11 11.94
CA GLY A 7 15.39 -11.07 11.03
C GLY A 7 15.48 -11.49 9.56
N LYS A 8 14.46 -12.14 9.02
CA LYS A 8 14.06 -12.00 7.63
C LYS A 8 13.49 -10.59 7.57
N GLY A 9 14.18 -9.64 6.94
CA GLY A 9 13.67 -8.28 6.78
C GLY A 9 12.18 -8.36 6.42
N VAL A 10 11.32 -7.79 7.27
CA VAL A 10 9.87 -7.95 7.19
C VAL A 10 9.49 -7.81 5.71
N LEU A 11 8.91 -8.84 5.10
CA LEU A 11 8.47 -8.75 3.71
C LEU A 11 7.30 -7.77 3.68
N ARG A 12 7.63 -6.53 3.30
CA ARG A 12 6.75 -5.37 3.31
C ARG A 12 6.20 -5.13 1.91
N ASP A 13 5.80 -6.20 1.23
CA ASP A 13 5.09 -6.13 -0.04
C ASP A 13 3.65 -5.72 0.25
N TYR A 14 3.26 -4.55 -0.24
CA TYR A 14 1.92 -4.00 -0.08
C TYR A 14 1.25 -3.86 -1.43
N TRP A 15 0.00 -4.31 -1.51
CA TRP A 15 -0.83 -4.10 -2.68
C TRP A 15 -1.13 -2.62 -2.91
N SER A 16 -1.09 -2.21 -4.18
CA SER A 16 -1.74 -1.01 -4.68
C SER A 16 -3.12 -1.36 -5.25
N VAL A 17 -4.01 -0.37 -5.31
CA VAL A 17 -5.35 -0.50 -5.91
C VAL A 17 -5.29 -0.57 -7.45
N THR A 18 -4.12 -0.27 -8.03
CA THR A 18 -3.93 -0.21 -9.48
C THR A 18 -3.79 -1.60 -10.09
N THR A 19 -4.71 -1.95 -10.98
CA THR A 19 -4.60 -3.14 -11.84
C THR A 19 -3.56 -2.88 -12.94
N LYS A 20 -2.77 -3.89 -13.30
CA LYS A 20 -1.83 -3.79 -14.41
C LYS A 20 -2.60 -3.82 -15.73
N SER A 21 -2.44 -2.79 -16.56
CA SER A 21 -3.30 -2.54 -17.72
C SER A 21 -3.15 -3.56 -18.85
N ASP A 22 -1.91 -3.99 -19.11
CA ASP A 22 -1.54 -5.00 -20.12
C ASP A 22 -1.66 -6.44 -19.60
N ASN A 23 -1.94 -6.65 -18.31
CA ASN A 23 -2.29 -7.94 -17.73
C ASN A 23 -3.23 -7.76 -16.54
N THR A 24 -4.53 -7.82 -16.82
CA THR A 24 -5.59 -7.57 -15.84
C THR A 24 -5.69 -8.62 -14.74
N THR A 25 -5.00 -9.76 -14.87
CA THR A 25 -4.88 -10.76 -13.79
C THR A 25 -3.88 -10.34 -12.71
N ASN A 26 -3.07 -9.31 -12.97
CA ASN A 26 -2.06 -8.77 -12.06
C ASN A 26 -2.48 -7.43 -11.46
N ALA A 27 -1.92 -7.12 -10.30
CA ALA A 27 -1.96 -5.81 -9.66
C ALA A 27 -0.56 -5.35 -9.28
N TRP A 28 -0.37 -4.04 -9.15
CA TRP A 28 0.89 -3.46 -8.70
C TRP A 28 1.07 -3.66 -7.19
N ASN A 29 2.29 -3.93 -6.76
CA ASN A 29 2.70 -3.96 -5.36
C ASN A 29 4.01 -3.20 -5.17
N VAL A 30 4.23 -2.73 -3.94
CA VAL A 30 5.44 -2.01 -3.54
C VAL A 30 6.05 -2.69 -2.34
N ASN A 31 7.36 -2.96 -2.41
CA ASN A 31 8.14 -3.49 -1.32
C ASN A 31 8.73 -2.32 -0.50
N LEU A 32 8.18 -2.04 0.68
CA LEU A 32 8.70 -0.96 1.53
C LEU A 32 9.97 -1.31 2.31
N SER A 33 10.53 -2.51 2.14
CA SER A 33 11.82 -2.89 2.73
C SER A 33 13.00 -2.50 1.85
N ASN A 34 12.80 -2.39 0.53
CA ASN A 34 13.86 -1.99 -0.42
C ASN A 34 13.42 -0.97 -1.49
N GLY A 35 12.16 -0.55 -1.51
CA GLY A 35 11.62 0.44 -2.45
C GLY A 35 11.23 -0.12 -3.82
N ASN A 36 11.31 -1.43 -4.04
CA ASN A 36 10.96 -2.01 -5.34
C ASN A 36 9.46 -1.87 -5.65
N THR A 37 9.16 -1.55 -6.91
CA THR A 37 7.80 -1.64 -7.47
C THR A 37 7.72 -2.87 -8.36
N ASN A 38 6.73 -3.73 -8.14
CA ASN A 38 6.55 -4.98 -8.87
C ASN A 38 5.07 -5.22 -9.19
N ASN A 39 4.77 -6.27 -9.96
CA ASN A 39 3.41 -6.71 -10.22
C ASN A 39 3.29 -8.23 -10.02
N ASN A 40 2.21 -8.64 -9.36
CA ASN A 40 1.94 -10.05 -9.06
C ASN A 40 0.48 -10.37 -9.39
N GLY A 41 0.17 -11.65 -9.59
CA GLY A 41 -1.21 -12.09 -9.77
C GLY A 41 -2.07 -11.72 -8.56
N LYS A 42 -3.31 -11.29 -8.79
CA LYS A 42 -4.25 -10.83 -7.73
C LYS A 42 -4.54 -11.89 -6.65
N THR A 43 -4.23 -13.16 -6.90
CA THR A 43 -4.32 -14.27 -5.95
C THR A 43 -3.09 -14.44 -5.05
N SER A 44 -2.04 -13.63 -5.25
CA SER A 44 -0.81 -13.69 -4.46
C SER A 44 -1.01 -13.14 -3.05
N ALA A 45 -0.25 -13.66 -2.09
CA ALA A 45 -0.29 -13.20 -0.70
C ALA A 45 0.63 -11.97 -0.50
N ASN A 46 0.10 -10.76 -0.70
CA ASN A 46 0.73 -9.52 -0.25
C ASN A 46 -0.14 -8.82 0.80
N ASN A 47 0.46 -7.91 1.56
CA ASN A 47 -0.22 -7.19 2.62
C ASN A 47 -1.07 -6.03 2.07
N VAL A 48 -2.05 -5.59 2.86
CA VAL A 48 -2.79 -4.34 2.63
C VAL A 48 -2.40 -3.32 3.69
N ARG A 49 -2.40 -2.04 3.33
CA ARG A 49 -2.18 -0.94 4.26
C ARG A 49 -3.22 0.15 4.01
N CYS A 50 -3.95 0.53 5.05
CA CYS A 50 -4.87 1.66 4.97
C CYS A 50 -4.07 2.97 4.83
N VAL A 51 -4.44 3.79 3.85
CA VAL A 51 -3.92 5.15 3.71
C VAL A 51 -4.96 6.09 4.30
N ARG A 52 -4.51 6.99 5.19
CA ARG A 52 -5.34 8.09 5.68
C ARG A 52 -4.85 9.37 5.00
N PRO A 53 -5.75 10.24 4.52
CA PRO A 53 -5.33 11.58 4.15
C PRO A 53 -4.71 12.25 5.36
N GLU A 54 -3.78 13.15 5.13
CA GLU A 54 -3.37 14.07 6.17
C GLU A 54 -4.61 14.82 6.64
N MET A 55 -4.81 14.87 7.95
CA MET A 55 -5.84 15.74 8.51
C MET A 55 -5.26 17.14 8.41
N ASP A 56 -5.49 17.80 7.28
CA ASP A 56 -5.30 19.24 7.19
C ASP A 56 -6.20 19.83 8.28
N THR A 57 -5.61 20.33 9.35
CA THR A 57 -6.32 21.14 10.32
C THR A 57 -6.66 22.47 9.65
N TYR A 58 -7.65 22.49 8.75
CA TYR A 58 -8.27 23.76 8.38
C TYR A 58 -9.15 24.19 9.56
N PRO A 59 -8.87 25.34 10.21
CA PRO A 59 -9.90 25.95 11.03
C PRO A 59 -11.06 26.27 10.07
N ALA A 60 -12.28 25.92 10.46
CA ALA A 60 -13.48 26.09 9.67
C ALA A 60 -13.53 27.48 9.01
N LEU A 61 -13.34 27.56 7.69
CA LEU A 61 -13.75 28.72 6.91
C LEU A 61 -15.00 28.33 6.11
N PRO A 62 -16.14 29.00 6.34
CA PRO A 62 -17.34 28.75 5.59
C PRO A 62 -17.17 29.33 4.18
N GLY A 63 -17.35 28.49 3.18
CA GLY A 63 -17.63 28.93 1.81
C GLY A 63 -16.44 28.91 0.86
N ILE A 64 -15.91 27.72 0.56
CA ILE A 64 -15.36 27.50 -0.79
C ILE A 64 -16.31 26.57 -1.54
N VAL A 65 -16.98 27.18 -2.52
CA VAL A 65 -17.72 26.46 -3.56
C VAL A 65 -16.67 25.91 -4.51
N VAL A 66 -16.68 24.61 -4.70
CA VAL A 66 -16.34 24.01 -5.99
C VAL A 66 -17.45 23.04 -6.34
#